data_AF-X1ZK42-F1
#
_entry.id   AF-X1ZK42-F1
#
_cell.length_a   1.000
_cell.length_b   1.000
_cell.length_c   1.000
_cell.angle_alpha   90.00
_cell.angle_beta   90.00
_cell.angle_gamma   90.00
#
_symmetry.space_group_name_H-M   'P 1'
#
loop_
_entity.id
_entity.type
_entity.pdbx_description
1 polymer ?
#
loop_
_entity_poly.entity_id
_entity_poly.type
_entity_poly.pdbx_seq_one_letter_code
_entity_poly.pdbx_strand_id
1 'polypeptide(L)'
;MAALLFALLLVAPGIVHAWKVMEISECVVTGDPHIYQYDSDKDVQSQSFRVSTSCTYVLTSSGCTLDTYEDPHFCVVGAFDRDDPNEPATSVHKVEGFIHINGILLGIRVSRGLHDIRIWNDSHPNNTWESVGNAAQVMQKPFIIRGNLIFARGGDKLPARWGFKSGSTVVSVVLKNGINFMYDGQRRVKIEVPPEVKENLCGLCGNRDKDRLNDDRIGPLFATSKDCQGLCENSPYDLDYNFGDKARIMQDFVNSWYYEGAIKGSRCAAEWGKVVLAFWQIYRRIKMTSTPSPALKYSS
;
A
#
# COMPACT_ATOMS: atom_id res chain seq x y z
N MET A 1 -23.96 31.65 51.86
CA MET A 1 -25.28 31.12 52.28
C MET A 1 -26.10 30.97 51.00
N ALA A 2 -26.14 29.77 50.39
CA ALA A 2 -27.20 28.76 50.52
C ALA A 2 -28.60 29.35 50.20
N ALA A 3 -29.46 28.80 49.31
CA ALA A 3 -29.64 27.39 48.96
C ALA A 3 -30.36 27.17 47.61
N LEU A 4 -30.04 26.00 47.04
CA LEU A 4 -30.81 25.05 46.23
C LEU A 4 -32.18 25.43 45.63
N LEU A 5 -32.32 25.18 44.33
CA LEU A 5 -33.41 24.35 43.80
C LEU A 5 -32.89 23.44 42.67
N PHE A 6 -32.89 22.14 42.95
CA PHE A 6 -32.62 21.04 42.01
C PHE A 6 -33.79 20.95 41.02
N ALA A 7 -33.52 21.14 39.72
CA ALA A 7 -34.42 20.68 38.66
C ALA A 7 -33.80 19.43 38.01
N LEU A 8 -34.37 18.29 38.35
CA LEU A 8 -34.07 16.96 37.84
C LEU A 8 -34.45 16.90 36.35
N LEU A 9 -33.51 17.15 35.45
CA LEU A 9 -33.68 16.81 34.03
C LEU A 9 -33.43 15.31 33.87
N LEU A 10 -34.54 14.56 33.85
CA LEU A 10 -34.60 13.17 33.38
C LEU A 10 -34.06 13.12 31.95
N VAL A 11 -32.81 12.72 31.79
CA VAL A 11 -32.27 12.33 30.50
C VAL A 11 -32.94 11.01 30.13
N ALA A 12 -33.86 11.06 29.17
CA ALA A 12 -34.45 9.88 28.57
C ALA A 12 -33.33 8.91 28.14
N PRO A 13 -33.44 7.59 28.41
CA PRO A 13 -32.48 6.60 27.96
C PRO A 13 -32.65 6.39 26.45
N GLY A 14 -32.13 7.33 25.66
CA GLY A 14 -32.30 7.34 24.21
C GLY A 14 -31.44 8.34 23.45
N ILE A 15 -30.62 9.14 24.14
CA ILE A 15 -29.71 10.10 23.51
C ILE A 15 -28.29 9.93 24.07
N VAL A 16 -27.80 8.69 24.04
CA VAL A 16 -26.38 8.48 23.74
C VAL A 16 -26.33 8.37 22.23
N HIS A 17 -26.22 9.52 21.54
CA HIS A 17 -25.70 9.51 20.19
C HIS A 17 -24.33 8.86 20.32
N ALA A 18 -24.26 7.60 19.89
CA ALA A 18 -23.00 6.92 19.66
C ALA A 18 -22.21 7.83 18.74
N TRP A 19 -21.26 8.57 19.32
CA TRP A 19 -20.11 9.04 18.57
C TRP A 19 -19.46 7.75 18.11
N LYS A 20 -19.84 7.30 16.91
CA LYS A 20 -19.17 6.22 16.21
C LYS A 20 -17.75 6.74 16.10
N VAL A 21 -16.88 6.29 17.01
CA VAL A 21 -15.44 6.45 16.87
C VAL A 21 -15.19 5.90 15.49
N MET A 22 -14.88 6.78 14.55
CA MET A 22 -14.60 6.36 13.19
C MET A 22 -13.27 5.60 13.30
N GLU A 23 -13.36 4.28 13.28
CA GLU A 23 -12.22 3.40 13.55
C GLU A 23 -11.22 3.49 12.40
N ILE A 24 -9.96 3.73 12.75
CA ILE A 24 -8.83 3.60 11.83
C ILE A 24 -8.68 2.11 11.52
N SER A 25 -8.62 1.78 10.24
CA SER A 25 -8.36 0.40 9.83
C SER A 25 -6.87 0.15 9.75
N GLU A 26 -6.43 -0.98 10.28
CA GLU A 26 -5.02 -1.28 10.44
C GLU A 26 -4.65 -2.63 9.80
N CYS A 27 -3.70 -2.59 8.87
CA CYS A 27 -3.01 -3.77 8.37
C CYS A 27 -1.62 -3.84 9.01
N VAL A 28 -1.22 -5.02 9.48
CA VAL A 28 0.03 -5.19 10.21
C VAL A 28 0.80 -6.38 9.64
N VAL A 29 2.03 -6.12 9.21
CA VAL A 29 3.03 -7.14 8.89
C VAL A 29 3.97 -7.25 10.08
N THR A 30 4.20 -8.45 10.60
CA THR A 30 5.09 -8.73 11.74
C THR A 30 6.05 -9.87 11.42
N GLY A 31 7.10 -10.09 12.22
CA GLY A 31 8.16 -11.07 11.92
C GLY A 31 7.69 -12.50 11.61
N ASP A 32 8.54 -13.24 10.88
CA ASP A 32 8.22 -14.53 10.25
C ASP A 32 7.02 -14.43 9.30
N PRO A 33 7.11 -13.55 8.29
CA PRO A 33 6.15 -12.51 7.95
C PRO A 33 4.70 -12.95 8.05
N HIS A 34 4.09 -12.64 9.19
CA HIS A 34 2.65 -12.75 9.38
C HIS A 34 1.99 -11.44 8.98
N ILE A 35 0.97 -11.52 8.14
CA ILE A 35 0.12 -10.41 7.76
C ILE A 35 -1.21 -10.57 8.46
N TYR A 36 -1.62 -9.52 9.17
CA TYR A 36 -2.97 -9.35 9.64
C TYR A 36 -3.66 -8.30 8.76
N GLN A 37 -4.73 -8.72 8.09
CA GLN A 37 -5.53 -7.90 7.17
C GLN A 37 -6.33 -6.86 7.93
N TYR A 38 -6.90 -5.87 7.25
CA TYR A 38 -7.66 -4.79 7.88
C TYR A 38 -8.76 -5.31 8.80
N ASP A 39 -9.46 -6.36 8.39
CA ASP A 39 -10.62 -6.91 9.10
C ASP A 39 -10.28 -8.08 10.05
N SER A 40 -8.99 -8.42 10.16
CA SER A 40 -8.48 -9.39 11.15
C SER A 40 -8.45 -8.80 12.55
N ASP A 41 -8.82 -9.62 13.55
CA ASP A 41 -8.46 -9.40 14.95
C ASP A 41 -6.96 -9.62 15.13
N LYS A 42 -6.25 -8.56 15.58
CA LYS A 42 -4.79 -8.56 15.72
C LYS A 42 -4.30 -9.31 16.95
N ASP A 43 -5.20 -9.67 17.86
CA ASP A 43 -4.90 -10.44 19.06
C ASP A 43 -5.12 -11.96 18.84
N VAL A 44 -5.74 -12.34 17.71
CA VAL A 44 -6.02 -13.74 17.36
C VAL A 44 -5.03 -14.21 16.29
N GLN A 45 -4.01 -14.97 16.71
CA GLN A 45 -2.92 -15.43 15.83
C GLN A 45 -3.40 -16.17 14.56
N SER A 46 -4.47 -16.96 14.66
CA SER A 46 -5.04 -17.72 13.53
C SER A 46 -5.73 -16.84 12.47
N GLN A 47 -5.92 -15.54 12.73
CA GLN A 47 -6.43 -14.57 11.76
C GLN A 47 -5.31 -13.86 10.97
N SER A 48 -4.07 -14.33 11.11
CA SER A 48 -2.96 -13.96 10.24
C SER A 48 -2.64 -15.07 9.25
N PHE A 49 -2.01 -14.70 8.14
CA PHE A 49 -1.39 -15.64 7.21
C PHE A 49 0.08 -15.30 7.00
N ARG A 50 0.83 -16.28 6.48
CA ARG A 50 2.27 -16.17 6.29
C ARG A 50 2.63 -15.95 4.82
N VAL A 51 3.60 -15.08 4.57
CA VAL A 51 4.28 -14.97 3.27
C VAL A 51 5.59 -15.77 3.31
N SER A 52 5.70 -16.85 2.55
CA SER A 52 6.85 -17.76 2.64
C SER A 52 7.93 -17.51 1.58
N THR A 53 7.59 -16.82 0.51
CA THR A 53 8.39 -16.63 -0.71
C THR A 53 9.10 -15.29 -0.73
N SER A 54 10.36 -15.26 -1.21
CA SER A 54 11.13 -14.02 -1.35
C SER A 54 10.71 -13.26 -2.62
N CYS A 55 9.77 -12.31 -2.48
CA CYS A 55 9.24 -11.49 -3.56
C CYS A 55 8.69 -10.15 -3.03
N THR A 56 8.33 -9.24 -3.94
CA THR A 56 7.61 -8.01 -3.60
C THR A 56 6.13 -8.15 -3.90
N TYR A 57 5.29 -7.81 -2.93
CA TYR A 57 3.84 -7.91 -3.03
C TYR A 57 3.15 -6.57 -2.81
N VAL A 58 2.00 -6.40 -3.44
CA VAL A 58 1.04 -5.34 -3.12
C VAL A 58 0.44 -5.63 -1.75
N LEU A 59 0.82 -4.83 -0.75
CA LEU A 59 0.21 -4.90 0.57
C LEU A 59 -1.17 -4.27 0.52
N THR A 60 -1.27 -3.05 -0.02
CA THR A 60 -2.55 -2.40 -0.24
C THR A 60 -2.50 -1.52 -1.48
N SER A 61 -3.61 -1.43 -2.20
CA SER A 61 -3.82 -0.50 -3.30
C SER A 61 -5.23 0.05 -3.24
N SER A 62 -5.40 1.24 -3.80
CA SER A 62 -6.70 1.82 -4.16
C SER A 62 -7.06 1.48 -5.60
N GLY A 63 -8.20 1.98 -6.09
CA GLY A 63 -8.65 1.78 -7.48
C GLY A 63 -9.13 0.35 -7.74
N CYS A 64 -9.49 -0.39 -6.68
CA CYS A 64 -9.88 -1.79 -6.78
C CYS A 64 -11.37 -1.90 -7.10
N THR A 65 -11.73 -1.68 -8.35
CA THR A 65 -13.08 -1.91 -8.88
C THR A 65 -13.06 -3.08 -9.86
N LEU A 66 -13.97 -4.05 -9.69
CA LEU A 66 -14.03 -5.26 -10.51
C LEU A 66 -14.36 -4.97 -11.99
N ASP A 67 -15.02 -3.84 -12.27
CA ASP A 67 -15.62 -3.56 -13.58
C ASP A 67 -14.91 -2.45 -14.38
N THR A 68 -14.01 -1.69 -13.75
CA THR A 68 -13.33 -0.55 -14.37
C THR A 68 -11.88 -0.49 -13.98
N TYR A 69 -11.01 -0.27 -14.97
CA TYR A 69 -9.60 0.02 -14.75
C TYR A 69 -9.45 1.48 -14.30
N GLU A 70 -9.24 1.69 -13.00
CA GLU A 70 -8.79 2.97 -12.47
C GLU A 70 -7.33 2.84 -12.05
N ASP A 71 -6.49 3.78 -12.49
CA ASP A 71 -5.13 3.88 -11.99
C ASP A 71 -5.19 4.10 -10.47
N PRO A 72 -4.49 3.29 -9.66
CA PRO A 72 -4.54 3.42 -8.22
C PRO A 72 -4.05 4.81 -7.79
N HIS A 73 -4.86 5.51 -6.99
CA HIS A 73 -4.44 6.77 -6.39
C HIS A 73 -3.23 6.59 -5.48
N PHE A 74 -3.13 5.43 -4.84
CA PHE A 74 -1.97 4.98 -4.09
C PHE A 74 -1.84 3.45 -4.09
N CYS A 75 -0.61 3.00 -3.94
CA CYS A 75 -0.24 1.59 -3.75
C CYS A 75 0.94 1.50 -2.78
N VAL A 76 0.86 0.58 -1.81
CA VAL A 76 1.95 0.25 -0.89
C VAL A 76 2.38 -1.18 -1.14
N VAL A 77 3.68 -1.37 -1.38
CA VAL A 77 4.28 -2.67 -1.63
C VAL A 77 5.32 -3.02 -0.56
N GLY A 78 5.45 -4.30 -0.26
CA GLY A 78 6.44 -4.83 0.67
C GLY A 78 7.31 -5.87 -0.01
N ALA A 79 8.63 -5.68 0.03
CA ALA A 79 9.60 -6.67 -0.42
C ALA A 79 9.95 -7.59 0.75
N PHE A 80 9.60 -8.86 0.63
CA PHE A 80 9.92 -9.92 1.57
C PHE A 80 11.14 -10.65 1.04
N ASP A 81 12.16 -10.78 1.88
CA ASP A 81 13.41 -11.41 1.47
C ASP A 81 14.06 -12.12 2.65
N ARG A 82 15.15 -12.84 2.36
CA ARG A 82 15.92 -13.66 3.27
C ARG A 82 17.34 -13.11 3.34
N ASP A 83 17.90 -13.05 4.54
CA ASP A 83 19.33 -12.75 4.69
C ASP A 83 20.19 -13.95 4.27
N ASP A 84 19.72 -15.16 4.56
CA ASP A 84 20.32 -16.43 4.14
C ASP A 84 19.36 -17.18 3.18
N PRO A 85 19.80 -17.58 1.98
CA PRO A 85 18.98 -18.36 1.04
C PRO A 85 18.38 -19.65 1.61
N ASN A 86 18.98 -20.21 2.65
CA ASN A 86 18.52 -21.44 3.31
C ASN A 86 17.55 -21.18 4.47
N GLU A 87 17.34 -19.93 4.86
CA GLU A 87 16.38 -19.55 5.89
C GLU A 87 15.02 -19.18 5.26
N PRO A 88 13.90 -19.34 5.97
CA PRO A 88 12.62 -18.82 5.49
C PRO A 88 12.66 -17.29 5.32
N ALA A 89 11.82 -16.71 4.47
CA ALA A 89 11.64 -15.26 4.48
C ALA A 89 11.11 -14.90 5.87
N THR A 90 11.85 -14.07 6.62
CA THR A 90 11.51 -13.72 8.01
C THR A 90 11.29 -12.22 8.19
N SER A 91 11.58 -11.43 7.16
CA SER A 91 11.63 -9.97 7.28
C SER A 91 11.19 -9.25 6.02
N VAL A 92 10.71 -8.02 6.23
CA VAL A 92 10.43 -7.08 5.14
C VAL A 92 11.71 -6.29 4.92
N HIS A 93 12.31 -6.36 3.74
CA HIS A 93 13.55 -5.66 3.41
C HIS A 93 13.32 -4.23 2.93
N LYS A 94 12.13 -3.96 2.39
CA LYS A 94 11.81 -2.68 1.78
C LYS A 94 10.31 -2.48 1.79
N VAL A 95 9.88 -1.26 2.10
CA VAL A 95 8.50 -0.81 1.91
C VAL A 95 8.53 0.36 0.93
N GLU A 96 7.66 0.33 -0.07
CA GLU A 96 7.51 1.44 -1.00
C GLU A 96 6.06 1.88 -1.07
N GLY A 97 5.84 3.20 -1.13
CA GLY A 97 4.56 3.81 -1.44
C GLY A 97 4.64 4.51 -2.79
N PHE A 98 3.68 4.26 -3.66
CA PHE A 98 3.47 4.89 -4.95
C PHE A 98 2.18 5.69 -4.87
N ILE A 99 2.20 6.96 -5.25
CA ILE A 99 1.08 7.89 -5.05
C ILE A 99 0.88 8.70 -6.32
N HIS A 100 -0.33 8.68 -6.88
CA HIS A 100 -0.71 9.51 -8.02
C HIS A 100 -1.23 10.86 -7.53
N ILE A 101 -0.58 11.94 -7.94
CA ILE A 101 -0.91 13.32 -7.53
C ILE A 101 -1.00 14.19 -8.76
N ASN A 102 -2.22 14.55 -9.19
CA ASN A 102 -2.46 15.40 -10.36
C ASN A 102 -1.72 14.91 -11.63
N GLY A 103 -1.72 13.60 -11.87
CA GLY A 103 -1.05 12.98 -13.02
C GLY A 103 0.47 12.77 -12.86
N ILE A 104 1.04 13.04 -11.69
CA ILE A 104 2.44 12.75 -11.33
C ILE A 104 2.47 11.54 -10.41
N LEU A 105 3.24 10.53 -10.75
CA LEU A 105 3.51 9.40 -9.87
C LEU A 105 4.72 9.71 -8.98
N LEU A 106 4.48 9.74 -7.67
CA LEU A 106 5.49 9.89 -6.60
C LEU A 106 5.76 8.53 -5.95
N GLY A 107 7.01 8.10 -5.93
CA GLY A 107 7.50 6.95 -5.17
C GLY A 107 8.21 7.39 -3.89
N ILE A 108 8.00 6.65 -2.80
CA ILE A 108 8.72 6.79 -1.54
C ILE A 108 9.19 5.40 -1.14
N ARG A 109 10.48 5.24 -0.84
CA ARG A 109 11.11 3.95 -0.48
C ARG A 109 11.75 4.07 0.89
N VAL A 110 11.41 3.14 1.78
CA VAL A 110 12.05 2.97 3.09
C VAL A 110 12.69 1.58 3.12
N SER A 111 14.02 1.53 3.24
CA SER A 111 14.78 0.26 3.20
C SER A 111 15.11 -0.22 4.61
N ARG A 112 15.38 -1.53 4.74
CA ARG A 112 15.83 -2.17 5.98
C ARG A 112 17.04 -1.45 6.58
N GLY A 113 17.11 -1.44 7.91
CA GLY A 113 18.09 -0.69 8.69
C GLY A 113 17.83 0.82 8.73
N LEU A 114 16.90 1.34 7.94
CA LEU A 114 16.55 2.76 7.85
C LEU A 114 17.75 3.68 7.53
N HIS A 115 18.77 3.13 6.86
CA HIS A 115 19.99 3.85 6.49
C HIS A 115 19.78 4.78 5.30
N ASP A 116 18.73 4.57 4.52
CA ASP A 116 18.45 5.35 3.32
C ASP A 116 16.95 5.35 3.02
N ILE A 117 16.37 6.54 3.02
CA ILE A 117 14.99 6.81 2.62
C ILE A 117 15.09 7.56 1.30
N ARG A 118 14.35 7.09 0.29
CA ARG A 118 14.39 7.67 -1.05
C ARG A 118 13.04 8.13 -1.53
N ILE A 119 13.06 9.10 -2.43
CA ILE A 119 11.90 9.56 -3.20
C ILE A 119 12.17 9.41 -4.69
N TRP A 120 11.12 9.33 -5.48
CA TRP A 120 11.18 9.28 -6.93
C TRP A 120 9.94 9.98 -7.49
N ASN A 121 10.04 10.69 -8.62
CA ASN A 121 8.85 11.11 -9.36
C ASN A 121 9.08 10.98 -10.86
N ASP A 122 8.01 10.67 -11.58
CA ASP A 122 8.02 10.46 -13.04
C ASP A 122 8.32 11.73 -13.87
N SER A 123 8.21 12.90 -13.25
CA SER A 123 8.51 14.19 -13.86
C SER A 123 10.01 14.53 -13.80
N HIS A 124 10.81 13.73 -13.09
CA HIS A 124 12.25 13.96 -12.96
C HIS A 124 12.97 13.59 -14.27
N PRO A 125 13.86 14.47 -14.81
CA PRO A 125 14.46 14.27 -16.14
C PRO A 125 15.18 12.94 -16.32
N ASN A 126 15.79 12.44 -15.23
CA ASN A 126 16.58 11.21 -15.24
C ASN A 126 15.82 10.01 -14.67
N ASN A 127 14.58 10.21 -14.21
CA ASN A 127 13.75 9.15 -13.65
C ASN A 127 14.42 8.34 -12.51
N THR A 128 15.20 9.01 -11.65
CA THR A 128 16.06 8.39 -10.62
C THR A 128 15.50 8.52 -9.21
N TRP A 129 15.78 7.54 -8.35
CA TRP A 129 15.52 7.64 -6.91
C TRP A 129 16.56 8.52 -6.22
N GLU A 130 16.09 9.51 -5.45
CA GLU A 130 16.91 10.48 -4.72
C GLU A 130 16.82 10.22 -3.22
N SER A 131 17.95 10.28 -2.51
CA SER A 131 17.96 10.13 -1.05
C SER A 131 17.46 11.39 -0.36
N VAL A 132 16.59 11.22 0.63
CA VAL A 132 16.17 12.27 1.57
C VAL A 132 16.84 12.13 2.94
N GLY A 133 17.74 11.15 3.08
CA GLY A 133 18.51 10.87 4.30
C GLY A 133 18.12 9.56 4.99
N ASN A 134 18.77 9.29 6.11
CA ASN A 134 18.47 8.17 7.01
C ASN A 134 17.45 8.54 8.09
N ALA A 135 16.99 7.55 8.87
CA ALA A 135 16.00 7.79 9.93
C ALA A 135 16.43 8.83 10.97
N ALA A 136 17.71 8.88 11.37
CA ALA A 136 18.18 9.86 12.34
C ALA A 136 18.09 11.29 11.79
N GLN A 137 18.36 11.47 10.50
CA GLN A 137 18.23 12.77 9.82
C GLN A 137 16.76 13.20 9.70
N VAL A 138 15.87 12.31 9.24
CA VAL A 138 14.44 12.65 9.11
C VAL A 138 13.70 12.75 10.45
N MET A 139 14.27 12.19 11.52
CA MET A 139 13.79 12.42 12.90
C MET A 139 14.04 13.86 13.34
N GLN A 140 15.20 14.43 13.00
CA GLN A 140 15.54 15.82 13.32
C GLN A 140 14.82 16.81 12.40
N LYS A 141 14.72 16.47 11.11
CA LYS A 141 14.11 17.30 10.09
C LYS A 141 13.16 16.47 9.22
N PRO A 142 11.86 16.42 9.57
CA PRO A 142 10.85 15.78 8.73
C PRO A 142 10.88 16.34 7.30
N PHE A 143 10.66 15.45 6.34
CA PHE A 143 10.65 15.79 4.92
C PHE A 143 9.21 15.89 4.41
N ILE A 144 8.89 16.93 3.67
CA ILE A 144 7.55 17.14 3.10
C ILE A 144 7.67 17.23 1.59
N ILE A 145 6.85 16.46 0.87
CA ILE A 145 6.78 16.50 -0.59
C ILE A 145 5.33 16.46 -1.05
N ARG A 146 4.91 17.52 -1.76
CA ARG A 146 3.56 17.68 -2.31
C ARG A 146 2.44 17.45 -1.28
N GLY A 147 2.69 17.82 -0.02
CA GLY A 147 1.73 17.66 1.09
C GLY A 147 1.77 16.29 1.79
N ASN A 148 2.63 15.37 1.35
CA ASN A 148 2.92 14.11 2.05
C ASN A 148 4.11 14.32 2.98
N LEU A 149 4.04 13.74 4.18
CA LEU A 149 5.01 13.92 5.26
C LEU A 149 5.78 12.62 5.50
N ILE A 150 7.10 12.70 5.52
CA ILE A 150 8.01 11.63 5.91
C ILE A 150 8.72 12.06 7.20
N PHE A 151 8.60 11.27 8.25
CA PHE A 151 9.27 11.55 9.52
C PHE A 151 9.66 10.25 10.21
N ALA A 152 10.55 10.35 11.20
CA ALA A 152 10.88 9.22 12.07
C ALA A 152 10.70 9.57 13.54
N ARG A 153 10.37 8.56 14.36
CA ARG A 153 10.29 8.65 15.83
C ARG A 153 10.76 7.36 16.49
N GLY A 154 11.14 7.46 17.76
CA GLY A 154 11.34 6.28 18.60
C GLY A 154 10.01 5.54 18.82
N GLY A 155 10.03 4.21 18.80
CA GLY A 155 8.84 3.36 18.98
C GLY A 155 8.14 3.59 20.32
N ASP A 156 8.92 3.95 21.35
CA ASP A 156 8.44 4.34 22.69
C ASP A 156 7.68 5.68 22.69
N LYS A 157 7.83 6.50 21.65
CA LYS A 157 7.12 7.78 21.46
C LYS A 157 5.88 7.65 20.58
N LEU A 158 5.56 6.44 20.12
CA LEU A 158 4.40 6.17 19.28
C LEU A 158 3.24 5.62 20.13
N PRO A 159 1.98 5.74 19.66
CA PRO A 159 0.84 5.14 20.34
C PRO A 159 1.07 3.65 20.62
N ALA A 160 0.82 3.19 21.84
CA ALA A 160 1.02 1.78 22.22
C ALA A 160 0.26 0.81 21.30
N ARG A 161 -0.92 1.22 20.79
CA ARG A 161 -1.71 0.47 19.79
C ARG A 161 -0.97 0.19 18.49
N TRP A 162 0.13 0.87 18.20
CA TRP A 162 0.99 0.57 17.03
C TRP A 162 1.94 -0.60 17.29
N GLY A 163 2.19 -0.94 18.56
CA GLY A 163 2.97 -2.10 19.00
C GLY A 163 4.42 -2.12 18.50
N PHE A 164 5.00 -0.95 18.18
CA PHE A 164 6.43 -0.86 17.91
C PHE A 164 7.21 -1.01 19.23
N LYS A 165 8.39 -1.65 19.15
CA LYS A 165 9.18 -1.96 20.34
C LYS A 165 9.82 -0.67 20.89
N SER A 166 9.88 -0.55 22.22
CA SER A 166 10.72 0.49 22.84
C SER A 166 12.16 0.35 22.37
N GLY A 167 12.81 1.47 22.05
CA GLY A 167 14.15 1.50 21.48
C GLY A 167 14.24 1.27 19.97
N SER A 168 13.14 0.90 19.28
CA SER A 168 13.14 0.89 17.81
C SER A 168 13.04 2.32 17.27
N THR A 169 13.56 2.55 16.07
CA THR A 169 13.21 3.74 15.27
C THR A 169 12.19 3.34 14.22
N VAL A 170 11.19 4.19 13.99
CA VAL A 170 10.12 3.92 13.03
C VAL A 170 10.04 5.12 12.08
N VAL A 171 10.10 4.84 10.78
CA VAL A 171 9.79 5.82 9.74
C VAL A 171 8.31 5.73 9.42
N SER A 172 7.64 6.88 9.36
CA SER A 172 6.23 7.03 8.99
C SER A 172 6.15 7.89 7.74
N VAL A 173 5.35 7.43 6.78
CA VAL A 173 5.01 8.17 5.57
C VAL A 173 3.50 8.42 5.58
N VAL A 174 3.14 9.66 5.86
CA VAL A 174 1.75 10.12 5.96
C VAL A 174 1.38 10.81 4.66
N LEU A 175 0.41 10.24 3.95
CA LEU A 175 -0.15 10.80 2.75
C LEU A 175 -1.07 11.96 3.08
N LYS A 176 -1.29 12.85 2.11
CA LYS A 176 -2.18 14.02 2.28
C LYS A 176 -3.62 13.64 2.67
N ASN A 177 -4.10 12.46 2.25
CA ASN A 177 -5.42 11.92 2.62
C ASN A 177 -5.43 11.20 3.99
N GLY A 178 -4.32 11.23 4.73
CA GLY A 178 -4.19 10.69 6.08
C GLY A 178 -3.77 9.22 6.16
N ILE A 179 -3.63 8.52 5.03
CA ILE A 179 -3.07 7.16 5.01
C ILE A 179 -1.63 7.21 5.54
N ASN A 180 -1.28 6.28 6.42
CA ASN A 180 0.03 6.25 7.04
C ASN A 180 0.61 4.85 6.96
N PHE A 181 1.71 4.68 6.21
CA PHE A 181 2.50 3.45 6.26
C PHE A 181 3.80 3.67 7.03
N MET A 182 4.07 2.74 7.94
CA MET A 182 5.11 2.82 8.94
C MET A 182 5.99 1.59 8.87
N TYR A 183 7.29 1.77 9.06
CA TYR A 183 8.26 0.67 9.02
C TYR A 183 9.36 0.87 10.05
N ASP A 184 9.67 -0.20 10.79
CA ASP A 184 10.69 -0.21 11.85
C ASP A 184 12.11 -0.50 11.35
N GLY A 185 12.28 -0.71 10.05
CA GLY A 185 13.59 -1.05 9.48
C GLY A 185 14.01 -2.50 9.67
N GLN A 186 13.13 -3.36 10.18
CA GLN A 186 13.44 -4.77 10.39
C GLN A 186 12.31 -5.66 9.89
N ARG A 187 11.19 -5.71 10.60
CA ARG A 187 10.18 -6.76 10.42
C ARG A 187 8.75 -6.30 10.60
N ARG A 188 8.54 -5.07 11.08
CA ARG A 188 7.18 -4.57 11.34
C ARG A 188 6.84 -3.47 10.37
N VAL A 189 5.82 -3.74 9.55
CA VAL A 189 5.14 -2.74 8.73
C VAL A 189 3.74 -2.55 9.29
N LYS A 190 3.29 -1.30 9.40
CA LYS A 190 1.90 -0.99 9.76
C LYS A 190 1.33 -0.01 8.75
N ILE A 191 0.15 -0.29 8.24
CA ILE A 191 -0.59 0.61 7.35
C ILE A 191 -1.89 0.98 8.04
N GLU A 192 -2.07 2.26 8.30
CA GLU A 192 -3.31 2.84 8.82
C GLU A 192 -4.05 3.56 7.70
N VAL A 193 -5.34 3.25 7.58
CA VAL A 193 -6.23 3.94 6.67
C VAL A 193 -7.32 4.63 7.49
N PRO A 194 -7.39 5.96 7.43
CA PRO A 194 -8.39 6.68 8.17
C PRO A 194 -9.79 6.48 7.55
N PRO A 195 -10.85 6.54 8.35
CA PRO A 195 -12.23 6.25 7.94
C PRO A 195 -12.81 7.24 6.91
N GLU A 196 -12.18 8.39 6.72
CA GLU A 196 -12.49 9.39 5.69
C GLU A 196 -12.12 8.90 4.28
N VAL A 197 -11.16 7.98 4.16
CA VAL A 197 -10.80 7.37 2.87
C VAL A 197 -11.91 6.40 2.49
N LYS A 198 -12.68 6.73 1.45
CA LYS A 198 -13.80 5.91 0.92
C LYS A 198 -13.43 5.03 -0.26
N GLU A 199 -12.16 5.02 -0.64
CA GLU A 199 -11.66 4.20 -1.74
C GLU A 199 -11.82 2.71 -1.43
N ASN A 200 -12.16 1.94 -2.48
CA ASN A 200 -12.14 0.49 -2.43
C ASN A 200 -10.69 0.02 -2.43
N LEU A 201 -10.32 -0.68 -1.36
CA LEU A 201 -8.97 -1.18 -1.18
C LEU A 201 -8.88 -2.65 -1.58
N CYS A 202 -7.68 -3.09 -1.91
CA CYS A 202 -7.35 -4.48 -2.16
C CYS A 202 -5.85 -4.70 -1.95
N GLY A 203 -5.38 -5.94 -2.06
CA GLY A 203 -4.01 -6.34 -1.76
C GLY A 203 -3.97 -7.39 -0.65
N LEU A 204 -2.76 -7.76 -0.23
CA LEU A 204 -2.57 -8.68 0.90
C LEU A 204 -3.19 -8.20 2.21
N CYS A 205 -3.44 -6.89 2.36
CA CYS A 205 -4.12 -6.31 3.52
C CYS A 205 -5.65 -6.46 3.49
N GLY A 206 -6.25 -7.02 2.44
CA GLY A 206 -7.71 -7.15 2.33
C GLY A 206 -8.41 -5.88 1.82
N ASN A 207 -9.73 -5.84 1.94
CA ASN A 207 -10.59 -4.81 1.33
C ASN A 207 -11.19 -3.80 2.32
N ARG A 208 -11.09 -4.04 3.64
CA ARG A 208 -11.54 -3.13 4.72
C ARG A 208 -13.08 -2.93 4.74
N ASP A 209 -13.85 -3.94 4.37
CA ASP A 209 -15.32 -3.87 4.40
C ASP A 209 -15.95 -4.40 5.70
N LYS A 210 -15.11 -4.81 6.66
CA LYS A 210 -15.46 -5.44 7.94
C LYS A 210 -15.95 -6.89 7.80
N ASP A 211 -15.69 -7.55 6.67
CA ASP A 211 -15.96 -8.96 6.42
C ASP A 211 -14.68 -9.71 6.02
N ARG A 212 -13.95 -10.16 7.04
CA ARG A 212 -12.74 -10.99 6.89
C ARG A 212 -12.93 -12.26 6.03
N LEU A 213 -14.15 -12.75 5.81
CA LEU A 213 -14.38 -13.99 5.07
C LEU A 213 -14.21 -13.82 3.56
N ASN A 214 -14.10 -12.57 3.09
CA ASN A 214 -13.97 -12.24 1.70
C ASN A 214 -12.62 -11.56 1.36
N ASP A 215 -11.72 -11.43 2.33
CA ASP A 215 -10.44 -10.74 2.25
C ASP A 215 -9.36 -11.51 1.45
N ASP A 216 -9.68 -12.72 0.98
CA ASP A 216 -8.81 -13.66 0.25
C ASP A 216 -9.07 -13.66 -1.27
N ARG A 217 -9.38 -12.48 -1.84
CA ARG A 217 -9.63 -12.33 -3.29
C ARG A 217 -8.37 -12.31 -4.13
N ILE A 218 -8.40 -13.07 -5.21
CA ILE A 218 -7.33 -13.16 -6.20
C ILE A 218 -7.06 -11.78 -6.80
N GLY A 219 -5.78 -11.40 -6.73
CA GLY A 219 -5.22 -10.22 -7.32
C GLY A 219 -5.09 -10.29 -8.84
N PRO A 220 -4.46 -9.27 -9.44
CA PRO A 220 -4.45 -9.02 -10.88
C PRO A 220 -3.51 -9.93 -11.69
N LEU A 221 -2.84 -10.88 -11.05
CA LEU A 221 -2.03 -11.87 -11.75
C LEU A 221 -2.89 -13.05 -12.15
N PHE A 222 -3.33 -13.04 -13.40
CA PHE A 222 -4.04 -14.15 -14.04
C PHE A 222 -3.09 -15.19 -14.63
N ALA A 223 -3.64 -16.38 -14.87
CA ALA A 223 -3.12 -17.56 -15.57
C ALA A 223 -2.29 -17.34 -16.87
N THR A 224 -2.12 -16.11 -17.37
CA THR A 224 -1.54 -15.82 -18.68
C THR A 224 -0.36 -14.84 -18.67
N SER A 225 0.05 -14.29 -17.51
CA SER A 225 1.19 -13.37 -17.45
C SER A 225 2.54 -14.10 -17.51
N LYS A 226 2.94 -14.50 -18.72
CA LYS A 226 4.30 -15.02 -19.00
C LYS A 226 5.41 -14.03 -18.64
N ASP A 227 5.09 -12.74 -18.56
CA ASP A 227 6.01 -11.65 -18.22
C ASP A 227 6.51 -11.73 -16.77
N CYS A 228 5.81 -12.47 -15.92
CA CYS A 228 6.14 -12.61 -14.50
C CYS A 228 6.77 -13.96 -14.17
N GLN A 229 6.98 -14.81 -15.19
CA GLN A 229 7.58 -16.13 -15.04
C GLN A 229 9.06 -16.04 -14.62
N GLY A 230 9.43 -16.77 -13.57
CA GLY A 230 10.81 -16.87 -13.07
C GLY A 230 11.27 -15.69 -12.21
N LEU A 231 10.41 -14.69 -11.97
CA LEU A 231 10.81 -13.47 -11.25
C LEU A 231 10.59 -13.55 -9.72
N CYS A 232 9.82 -14.53 -9.25
CA CYS A 232 9.48 -14.77 -7.85
C CYS A 232 9.76 -16.23 -7.49
N GLU A 233 10.38 -16.47 -6.33
CA GLU A 233 10.80 -17.82 -5.91
C GLU A 233 9.60 -18.77 -5.84
N ASN A 234 9.65 -19.88 -6.58
CA ASN A 234 8.64 -20.94 -6.58
C ASN A 234 7.18 -20.48 -6.81
N SER A 235 6.97 -19.31 -7.45
CA SER A 235 5.62 -18.83 -7.75
C SER A 235 4.95 -19.76 -8.77
N PRO A 236 3.73 -20.28 -8.52
CA PRO A 236 2.95 -20.98 -9.52
C PRO A 236 2.51 -19.98 -10.58
N TYR A 237 3.00 -20.18 -11.81
CA TYR A 237 2.83 -19.25 -12.93
C TYR A 237 1.51 -19.42 -13.69
N ASP A 238 0.60 -20.25 -13.17
CA ASP A 238 -0.64 -20.64 -13.84
C ASP A 238 -1.77 -20.80 -12.81
N LEU A 239 -2.12 -19.68 -12.18
CA LEU A 239 -3.29 -19.60 -11.30
C LEU A 239 -4.55 -19.51 -12.17
N ASP A 240 -5.26 -20.62 -12.35
CA ASP A 240 -6.57 -20.67 -13.02
C ASP A 240 -7.67 -20.03 -12.14
N TYR A 241 -7.69 -18.71 -12.15
CA TYR A 241 -8.62 -17.81 -11.47
C TYR A 241 -8.81 -16.52 -12.29
N ASN A 242 -9.97 -15.89 -12.14
CA ASN A 242 -10.23 -14.50 -12.52
C ASN A 242 -9.95 -13.56 -11.34
N PHE A 243 -9.92 -12.26 -11.61
CA PHE A 243 -9.69 -11.25 -10.55
C PHE A 243 -10.92 -11.10 -9.70
N GLY A 244 -10.71 -11.00 -8.40
CA GLY A 244 -11.80 -10.98 -7.45
C GLY A 244 -12.34 -12.37 -7.11
N ASP A 245 -11.92 -13.43 -7.80
CA ASP A 245 -12.28 -14.80 -7.42
C ASP A 245 -11.80 -15.07 -6.00
N LYS A 246 -12.55 -15.88 -5.26
CA LYS A 246 -12.11 -16.34 -3.95
C LYS A 246 -11.00 -17.38 -4.14
N ALA A 247 -9.87 -17.17 -3.47
CA ALA A 247 -8.77 -18.13 -3.54
C ALA A 247 -9.18 -19.49 -2.94
N ARG A 248 -8.79 -20.59 -3.58
CA ARG A 248 -9.01 -21.96 -3.05
C ARG A 248 -8.07 -22.25 -1.89
N ILE A 249 -6.85 -21.71 -1.94
CA ILE A 249 -5.85 -21.80 -0.86
C ILE A 249 -5.16 -20.44 -0.66
N MET A 250 -4.71 -20.18 0.56
CA MET A 250 -4.05 -18.91 0.93
C MET A 250 -2.80 -18.60 0.10
N GLN A 251 -2.06 -19.64 -0.33
CA GLN A 251 -0.86 -19.44 -1.13
C GLN A 251 -1.18 -18.85 -2.52
N ASP A 252 -2.31 -19.24 -3.12
CA ASP A 252 -2.77 -18.69 -4.40
C ASP A 252 -3.13 -17.22 -4.26
N PHE A 253 -3.83 -16.87 -3.17
CA PHE A 253 -4.09 -15.47 -2.79
C PHE A 253 -2.78 -14.68 -2.70
N VAL A 254 -1.80 -15.15 -1.91
CA VAL A 254 -0.51 -14.46 -1.74
C VAL A 254 0.19 -14.25 -3.08
N ASN A 255 0.29 -15.31 -3.89
CA ASN A 255 0.99 -15.28 -5.17
C ASN A 255 0.30 -14.37 -6.19
N SER A 256 -1.02 -14.20 -6.11
CA SER A 256 -1.78 -13.35 -7.04
C SER A 256 -1.56 -11.85 -6.87
N TRP A 257 -1.02 -11.42 -5.72
CA TRP A 257 -0.72 -10.02 -5.39
C TRP A 257 0.74 -9.62 -5.60
N TYR A 258 1.49 -10.42 -6.36
CA TYR A 258 2.87 -10.14 -6.67
C TYR A 258 3.04 -8.87 -7.54
N TYR A 259 4.12 -8.12 -7.32
CA TYR A 259 4.36 -6.79 -7.91
C TYR A 259 5.69 -6.69 -8.67
N GLU A 260 6.81 -7.06 -8.05
CA GLU A 260 8.13 -7.05 -8.70
C GLU A 260 9.05 -8.14 -8.13
N GLY A 261 9.95 -8.66 -8.99
CA GLY A 261 10.77 -9.82 -8.67
C GLY A 261 11.95 -9.55 -7.77
N ALA A 262 12.46 -10.62 -7.16
CA ALA A 262 13.76 -10.62 -6.47
C ALA A 262 14.95 -10.46 -7.45
N ILE A 263 14.72 -10.73 -8.75
CA ILE A 263 15.69 -10.48 -9.82
C ILE A 263 15.67 -8.99 -10.19
N LYS A 264 16.76 -8.30 -9.84
CA LYS A 264 16.96 -6.85 -9.95
C LYS A 264 16.52 -6.29 -11.31
N GLY A 265 15.48 -5.45 -11.31
CA GLY A 265 15.14 -4.57 -12.44
C GLY A 265 13.96 -4.98 -13.32
N SER A 266 13.38 -6.17 -13.13
CA SER A 266 12.17 -6.59 -13.86
C SER A 266 10.93 -6.33 -13.01
N ARG A 267 10.16 -5.30 -13.36
CA ARG A 267 8.78 -5.15 -12.84
C ARG A 267 7.93 -6.24 -13.47
N CYS A 268 7.16 -6.95 -12.66
CA CYS A 268 6.11 -7.78 -13.21
C CYS A 268 5.07 -6.82 -13.77
N ALA A 269 4.95 -6.78 -15.10
CA ALA A 269 3.83 -6.14 -15.74
C ALA A 269 2.61 -7.04 -15.53
N ALA A 270 2.10 -7.08 -14.28
CA ALA A 270 0.72 -7.45 -14.07
C ALA A 270 -0.11 -6.66 -15.09
N GLU A 271 -1.00 -7.33 -15.83
CA GLU A 271 -1.64 -6.77 -17.02
C GLU A 271 -2.62 -5.61 -16.74
N TRP A 272 -2.51 -4.93 -15.59
CA TRP A 272 -2.94 -3.54 -15.46
C TRP A 272 -2.44 -2.70 -16.66
N GLY A 273 -1.22 -2.99 -17.15
CA GLY A 273 -0.59 -2.20 -18.21
C GLY A 273 -0.82 -2.64 -19.66
N LYS A 274 -1.31 -3.86 -19.97
CA LYS A 274 -1.23 -4.35 -21.37
C LYS A 274 -2.39 -3.94 -22.26
N VAL A 275 -3.57 -3.67 -21.72
CA VAL A 275 -4.64 -3.05 -22.51
C VAL A 275 -4.27 -1.58 -22.81
N VAL A 276 -3.59 -0.87 -21.90
CA VAL A 276 -3.29 0.56 -22.08
C VAL A 276 -1.92 0.84 -22.71
N LEU A 277 -0.86 0.04 -22.54
CA LEU A 277 0.42 0.28 -23.25
C LEU A 277 0.27 0.12 -24.77
N ALA A 278 -0.60 -0.79 -25.22
CA ALA A 278 -1.01 -0.85 -26.62
C ALA A 278 -1.72 0.46 -27.03
N PHE A 279 -2.68 0.94 -26.23
CA PHE A 279 -3.37 2.20 -26.51
C PHE A 279 -2.49 3.45 -26.38
N TRP A 280 -1.50 3.49 -25.49
CA TRP A 280 -0.64 4.64 -25.23
C TRP A 280 0.50 4.73 -26.25
N GLN A 281 1.02 3.60 -26.73
CA GLN A 281 1.90 3.57 -27.91
C GLN A 281 1.14 3.94 -29.20
N ILE A 282 -0.13 3.53 -29.33
CA ILE A 282 -1.00 3.95 -30.44
C ILE A 282 -1.35 5.45 -30.34
N TYR A 283 -1.67 5.96 -29.14
CA TYR A 283 -2.00 7.38 -28.91
C TYR A 283 -0.79 8.30 -29.15
N ARG A 284 0.42 7.86 -28.79
CA ARG A 284 1.67 8.56 -29.15
C ARG A 284 1.95 8.54 -30.65
N ARG A 285 1.61 7.47 -31.39
CA ARG A 285 1.74 7.43 -32.85
C ARG A 285 0.72 8.34 -33.56
N ILE A 286 -0.51 8.42 -33.07
CA ILE A 286 -1.57 9.26 -33.67
C ILE A 286 -1.26 10.77 -33.49
N LYS A 287 -0.69 11.17 -32.35
CA LYS A 287 -0.27 12.57 -32.13
C LYS A 287 0.97 13.01 -32.92
N MET A 288 1.77 12.08 -33.45
CA MET A 288 2.93 12.41 -34.29
C MET A 288 2.58 12.53 -35.78
N THR A 289 1.42 12.02 -36.21
CA THR A 289 0.98 12.09 -37.62
C THR A 289 -0.08 13.16 -37.90
N SER A 290 -0.72 13.74 -36.87
CA SER A 290 -1.60 14.89 -37.06
C SER A 290 -0.80 16.18 -37.18
N THR A 291 -0.32 16.45 -38.41
CA THR A 291 0.01 17.82 -38.81
C THR A 291 -1.24 18.70 -38.64
N PRO A 292 -1.12 19.92 -38.07
CA PRO A 292 -2.26 20.80 -37.94
C PRO A 292 -2.70 21.25 -39.34
N SER A 293 -3.93 20.90 -39.72
CA SER A 293 -4.58 21.44 -40.91
C SER A 293 -4.80 22.95 -40.72
N PRO A 294 -4.55 23.79 -41.74
CA PRO A 294 -4.58 25.24 -41.57
C PRO A 294 -6.00 25.74 -41.29
N ALA A 295 -6.11 26.67 -40.34
CA ALA A 295 -7.34 27.33 -39.94
C ALA A 295 -8.05 27.96 -41.16
N LEU A 296 -9.29 27.54 -41.40
CA LEU A 296 -10.21 28.20 -42.32
C LEU A 296 -10.60 29.57 -41.74
N LYS A 297 -10.10 30.63 -42.36
CA LYS A 297 -10.59 32.00 -42.19
C LYS A 297 -12.01 32.08 -42.76
N TYR A 298 -12.99 32.45 -41.95
CA TYR A 298 -14.25 33.00 -42.44
C TYR A 298 -14.07 34.51 -42.64
N SER A 299 -14.19 34.97 -43.89
CA SER A 299 -14.34 36.38 -44.26
C SER A 299 -15.79 36.64 -44.66
N SER A 300 -16.38 37.67 -44.01
CA SER A 300 -17.54 38.50 -44.41
C SER A 300 -18.73 37.83 -45.09
#